data_AF-A0A8C6U4N7-F1
#
_entry.id   AF-A0A8C6U4N7-F1
#
_cell.length_a   1.000
_cell.length_b   1.000
_cell.length_c   1.000
_cell.angle_alpha   90.00
_cell.angle_beta   90.00
_cell.angle_gamma   90.00
#
_symmetry.space_group_name_H-M   'P 1'
#
loop_
_entity.id
_entity.type
_entity.pdbx_description
1 polymer ?
#
loop_
_entity_poly.entity_id
_entity_poly.type
_entity_poly.pdbx_seq_one_letter_code
_entity_poly.pdbx_strand_id
1 'polypeptide(L)'
;MAQFTEHGIRLSSMCPAFLNSNSTSHTWPFSAIAELIDNAADPGVFAKQIWINIHEEADQLCMTFTDNGSGMTPNKLHKMLRYNLPA
;
A
#
# COMPACT_ATOMS: atom_id res chain seq x y z
N MET A 1 -8.01 15.38 -15.38
CA MET A 1 -7.51 16.76 -15.56
C MET A 1 -6.02 16.77 -15.29
N ALA A 2 -5.22 17.49 -16.08
CA ALA A 2 -3.79 17.63 -15.78
C ALA A 2 -3.62 18.41 -14.48
N GLN A 3 -2.87 17.87 -13.52
CA GLN A 3 -2.47 18.61 -12.33
C GLN A 3 -1.15 19.35 -12.64
N PHE A 4 -1.00 20.54 -12.09
CA PHE A 4 0.17 21.40 -12.29
C PHE A 4 0.89 21.61 -10.96
N THR A 5 2.20 21.84 -11.01
CA THR A 5 2.97 22.34 -9.87
C THR A 5 2.55 23.78 -9.56
N GLU A 6 2.96 24.30 -8.39
CA GLU A 6 2.78 25.71 -8.04
C GLU A 6 3.37 26.69 -9.07
N HIS A 7 4.32 26.22 -9.88
CA HIS A 7 4.99 27.01 -10.93
C HIS A 7 4.38 26.79 -12.33
N GLY A 8 3.21 26.12 -12.42
CA GLY A 8 2.51 25.89 -13.70
C GLY A 8 3.12 24.78 -14.56
N ILE A 9 4.07 23.99 -14.04
CA ILE A 9 4.66 22.86 -14.76
C ILE A 9 3.74 21.65 -14.62
N ARG A 10 3.45 20.97 -15.73
CA ARG A 10 2.59 19.79 -15.71
C ARG A 10 3.21 18.66 -14.88
N LEU A 11 2.44 18.10 -13.96
CA LEU A 11 2.86 16.91 -13.20
C LEU A 11 2.80 15.66 -14.08
N SER A 12 3.76 14.76 -13.86
CA SER A 12 3.65 13.40 -14.38
C SER A 12 2.45 12.72 -13.74
N SER A 13 1.53 12.22 -14.56
CA SER A 13 0.30 11.56 -14.12
C SER A 13 0.42 10.05 -14.21
N MET A 14 -0.14 9.34 -13.24
CA MET A 14 -0.25 7.88 -13.29
C MET A 14 -1.55 7.45 -13.97
N CYS A 15 -1.43 6.55 -14.94
CA CYS A 15 -2.58 5.85 -15.52
C CYS A 15 -3.04 4.74 -14.55
N PRO A 16 -4.34 4.46 -14.39
CA PRO A 16 -4.81 3.33 -13.56
C PRO A 16 -4.19 1.98 -13.94
N ALA A 17 -3.87 1.77 -15.23
CA ALA A 17 -3.19 0.57 -15.70
C ALA A 17 -1.79 0.36 -15.08
N PHE A 18 -1.17 1.43 -14.59
CA PHE A 18 0.13 1.36 -13.90
C PHE A 18 0.06 0.48 -12.64
N LEU A 19 -1.08 0.39 -11.94
CA LEU A 19 -1.20 -0.48 -10.77
C LEU A 19 -0.96 -1.95 -11.13
N ASN A 20 -1.49 -2.40 -12.28
CA ASN A 20 -1.25 -3.76 -12.78
C ASN A 20 0.19 -3.95 -13.29
N SER A 21 0.74 -2.97 -14.00
CA SER A 21 2.15 -3.03 -14.42
C SER A 21 3.12 -3.01 -13.23
N ASN A 22 2.77 -2.31 -12.15
CA ASN A 22 3.57 -2.29 -10.93
C ASN A 22 3.52 -3.64 -10.23
N SER A 23 2.35 -4.31 -10.18
CA SER A 23 2.23 -5.62 -9.53
C SER A 23 3.04 -6.74 -10.21
N THR A 24 3.45 -6.57 -11.48
CA THR A 24 4.29 -7.57 -12.15
C THR A 24 5.75 -7.58 -11.68
N SER A 25 6.14 -6.70 -10.73
CA SER A 25 7.42 -6.79 -10.03
C SER A 25 7.55 -8.10 -9.23
N HIS A 26 6.42 -8.64 -8.78
CA HIS A 26 6.33 -9.89 -8.01
C HIS A 26 6.10 -11.07 -8.96
N THR A 27 7.11 -11.92 -9.11
CA THR A 27 6.97 -13.18 -9.88
C THR A 27 6.39 -14.32 -9.04
N TRP A 28 6.31 -14.15 -7.72
CA TRP A 28 5.76 -15.14 -6.80
C TRP A 28 4.79 -14.48 -5.80
N PRO A 29 3.59 -15.01 -5.56
CA PRO A 29 2.61 -14.34 -4.69
C PRO A 29 3.11 -14.08 -3.27
N PHE A 30 3.97 -14.95 -2.73
CA PHE A 30 4.47 -14.76 -1.37
C PHE A 30 5.47 -13.61 -1.25
N SER A 31 6.09 -13.14 -2.35
CA SER A 31 6.90 -11.91 -2.27
C SER A 31 6.02 -10.67 -2.07
N ALA A 32 4.83 -10.63 -2.65
CA ALA A 32 3.86 -9.56 -2.37
C ALA A 32 3.29 -9.65 -0.94
N ILE A 33 3.07 -10.87 -0.44
CA ILE A 33 2.68 -11.10 0.97
C ILE A 33 3.80 -10.62 1.92
N ALA A 34 5.06 -10.89 1.59
CA ALA A 34 6.21 -10.47 2.40
C ALA A 34 6.28 -8.94 2.52
N GLU A 35 6.03 -8.17 1.46
CA GLU A 35 6.01 -6.70 1.53
C GLU A 35 5.00 -6.16 2.55
N LEU A 36 3.84 -6.81 2.72
CA LEU A 36 2.86 -6.41 3.74
C LEU A 36 3.33 -6.72 5.16
N ILE A 37 4.05 -7.83 5.34
CA ILE A 37 4.65 -8.21 6.63
C ILE A 37 5.79 -7.25 6.99
N ASP A 38 6.62 -6.88 6.00
CA ASP A 38 7.75 -5.95 6.19
C ASP A 38 7.25 -4.59 6.68
N ASN A 39 6.17 -4.05 6.10
CA ASN A 39 5.56 -2.80 6.56
C ASN A 39 5.10 -2.86 8.02
N ALA A 40 4.58 -4.00 8.50
CA ALA A 40 4.19 -4.15 9.90
C ALA A 40 5.41 -4.26 10.84
N ALA A 41 6.49 -4.88 10.36
CA ALA A 41 7.75 -5.04 11.07
C ALA A 41 8.61 -3.76 11.10
N ASP A 42 8.25 -2.74 10.32
CA ASP A 42 9.01 -1.50 10.24
C ASP A 42 9.19 -0.84 11.62
N PRO A 43 10.38 -0.29 11.93
CA PRO A 43 10.66 0.34 13.22
C PRO A 43 9.73 1.51 13.56
N GLY A 44 9.06 2.11 12.56
CA GLY A 44 8.09 3.19 12.78
C GLY A 44 6.66 2.73 13.09
N VAL A 45 6.36 1.44 12.91
CA VAL A 45 5.03 0.86 13.10
C VAL A 45 4.95 0.16 14.46
N PHE A 46 6.03 -0.47 14.94
CA PHE A 46 6.09 -1.12 16.26
C PHE A 46 5.04 -2.22 16.48
N ALA A 47 4.57 -2.88 15.43
CA ALA A 47 3.68 -4.02 15.59
C ALA A 47 4.39 -5.16 16.32
N LYS A 48 3.69 -5.79 17.27
CA LYS A 48 4.18 -7.00 17.95
C LYS A 48 3.63 -8.26 17.31
N GLN A 49 2.48 -8.15 16.67
CA GLN A 49 1.75 -9.25 16.06
C GLN A 49 1.11 -8.76 14.76
N ILE A 50 1.08 -9.67 13.79
CA ILE A 50 0.31 -9.55 12.56
C ILE A 50 -0.51 -10.82 12.40
N TRP A 51 -1.79 -10.68 12.02
CA TRP A 51 -2.70 -11.77 11.73
C TRP A 51 -3.02 -11.77 10.24
N ILE A 52 -2.79 -12.92 9.61
CA ILE A 52 -3.12 -13.16 8.20
C ILE A 52 -4.26 -14.16 8.18
N ASN A 53 -5.41 -13.75 7.64
CA ASN A 53 -6.61 -14.59 7.56
C ASN A 53 -7.19 -14.57 6.15
N ILE A 54 -7.98 -15.61 5.86
CA ILE A 54 -8.83 -15.69 4.68
C ILE A 54 -10.25 -15.88 5.19
N HIS A 55 -11.18 -15.06 4.71
CA HIS A 55 -12.60 -15.13 5.07
C HIS A 55 -13.46 -14.66 3.89
N GLU A 56 -14.77 -14.89 3.96
CA GLU A 56 -15.72 -14.37 2.98
C GLU A 56 -16.37 -13.09 3.54
N GLU A 57 -16.41 -12.03 2.74
CA GLU A 57 -17.10 -10.78 3.04
C GLU A 57 -17.87 -10.36 1.80
N ALA A 58 -19.18 -10.10 1.94
CA ALA A 58 -20.06 -9.71 0.82
C ALA A 58 -19.93 -10.64 -0.43
N ASP A 59 -19.96 -11.96 -0.20
CA ASP A 59 -19.81 -13.01 -1.22
C ASP A 59 -18.46 -12.97 -1.98
N GLN A 60 -17.43 -12.33 -1.42
CA GLN A 60 -16.08 -12.29 -1.97
C GLN A 60 -15.06 -12.91 -1.01
N LEU A 61 -14.17 -13.74 -1.56
CA LEU A 61 -13.04 -14.28 -0.79
C LEU A 61 -12.01 -13.16 -0.55
N CYS A 62 -11.79 -12.83 0.72
CA CYS A 62 -10.91 -11.76 1.15
C CYS A 62 -9.73 -12.31 1.96
N MET A 63 -8.54 -11.80 1.65
CA MET A 63 -7.35 -11.99 2.48
C MET A 63 -7.12 -10.72 3.31
N THR A 64 -6.96 -10.86 4.61
CA THR A 64 -6.74 -9.73 5.53
C THR A 64 -5.38 -9.79 6.18
N PHE A 65 -4.77 -8.63 6.29
CA PHE A 65 -3.57 -8.37 7.06
C PHE A 65 -3.96 -7.38 8.15
N THR A 66 -3.82 -7.77 9.41
CA THR A 66 -4.14 -6.91 10.54
C THR A 66 -2.97 -6.94 11.50
N ASP A 67 -2.41 -5.80 11.83
CA ASP A 67 -1.35 -5.66 12.82
C ASP A 67 -1.83 -4.82 14.02
N ASN A 68 -1.10 -4.89 15.12
CA ASN A 68 -1.35 -4.10 16.33
C ASN A 68 -0.32 -2.97 16.52
N GLY A 69 0.22 -2.46 15.42
CA GLY A 69 1.17 -1.37 15.42
C GLY A 69 0.53 0.00 15.67
N SER A 70 1.29 1.03 15.34
CA SER A 70 1.02 2.43 15.68
C SER A 70 -0.04 3.08 14.79
N GLY A 71 -0.45 2.39 13.71
CA GLY A 71 -1.38 2.91 12.72
C GLY A 71 -0.84 4.13 11.96
N MET A 72 -1.75 4.85 11.30
CA MET A 72 -1.41 6.02 10.48
C MET A 72 -2.38 7.17 10.71
N THR A 73 -1.86 8.40 10.64
CA THR A 73 -2.70 9.60 10.49
C THR A 73 -3.24 9.68 9.06
N PRO A 74 -4.31 10.45 8.79
CA PRO A 74 -4.86 10.59 7.44
C PRO A 74 -3.83 11.05 6.40
N ASN A 75 -2.89 11.94 6.79
CA ASN A 75 -1.83 12.39 5.89
C ASN A 75 -0.82 11.28 5.57
N LYS A 76 -0.46 10.44 6.55
CA LYS A 76 0.42 9.27 6.32
C LYS A 76 -0.25 8.23 5.44
N LEU A 77 -1.54 7.95 5.66
CA LEU A 77 -2.31 7.04 4.81
C LEU A 77 -2.36 7.53 3.35
N HIS A 78 -2.60 8.83 3.16
CA HIS A 78 -2.58 9.41 1.81
C HIS A 78 -1.20 9.32 1.14
N LYS A 79 -0.10 9.37 1.90
CA LYS A 79 1.25 9.12 1.37
C LYS A 79 1.48 7.65 1.04
N MET A 80 1.03 6.73 1.89
CA MET A 80 1.09 5.27 1.64
C MET A 80 0.38 4.90 0.32
N LEU A 81 -0.76 5.53 0.02
CA LEU A 81 -1.51 5.30 -1.22
C LEU A 81 -0.92 6.03 -2.45
N ARG A 82 0.15 6.81 -2.28
CA ARG A 82 0.87 7.47 -3.38
C ARG A 82 2.15 6.73 -3.70
N TYR A 83 2.41 6.58 -4.99
CA TYR A 83 3.63 5.92 -5.46
C TYR A 83 4.89 6.74 -5.08
N ASN A 84 5.88 6.07 -4.51
CA ASN A 84 7.20 6.61 -4.15
C ASN A 84 7.21 7.83 -3.21
N LEU A 85 6.29 7.88 -2.23
CA LEU A 85 6.41 8.82 -1.11
C LEU A 85 6.66 8.07 0.20
N PRO A 86 7.64 8.50 1.02
CA PRO A 86 7.89 7.88 2.32
C PRO A 86 6.68 8.08 3.25
N ALA A 87 6.24 6.99 3.89
CA ALA A 87 5.13 6.94 4.84
C ALA A 87 5.50 7.50 6.23
#